data_AF-P96366-F1
#
_entry.id   AF-P96366-F1
#
_cell.length_a   1.000
_cell.length_b   1.000
_cell.length_c   1.000
_cell.angle_alpha   90.00
_cell.angle_beta   90.00
_cell.angle_gamma   90.00
#
_symmetry.space_group_name_H-M   'P 1'
#
loop_
_entity.id
_entity.type
_entity.pdbx_description
1 polymer ?
#
loop_
_entity_poly.entity_id
_entity_poly.type
_entity_poly.pdbx_seq_one_letter_code
_entity_poly.pdbx_strand_id
1 'polypeptide(L)'
;MPHPTTLMKLTTRCGSAAIDGLNEALLAKAAEAKLLGTNRIRADTTVARANVSYPTDLGLLAKAMRRIAATGKRIQAAGGAVRTRVGDRSRAAGRRAHAVAAKLRSRAELGRDEARAAVLRFTGELAELAQAAAQEAQQLLDNAKQAVLRAKAKAAALAARGERDAVAGRRCGGLVRAVNDLTELLNATRQIVAQTRQRVAGITSDGASRRVSLHDGDARPDHQGSAR
;
A
#
# COMPACT_ATOMS: atom_id res chain seq x y z
N MET A 1 -21.20 4.76 23.97
CA MET A 1 -19.79 5.17 23.80
C MET A 1 -19.75 6.55 23.17
N PRO A 2 -19.11 7.55 23.78
CA PRO A 2 -18.95 8.88 23.16
C PRO A 2 -18.20 8.79 21.83
N HIS A 3 -18.51 9.68 20.89
CA HIS A 3 -17.81 9.75 19.62
C HIS A 3 -16.31 10.12 19.85
N PRO A 4 -15.35 9.58 19.07
CA PRO A 4 -13.92 9.84 19.29
C PRO A 4 -13.54 11.32 19.33
N THR A 5 -14.19 12.15 18.48
CA THR A 5 -13.96 13.60 18.50
C THR A 5 -14.45 14.28 19.78
N THR A 6 -15.46 13.72 20.45
CA THR A 6 -15.93 14.18 21.76
C THR A 6 -14.90 13.85 22.85
N LEU A 7 -14.36 12.62 22.83
CA LEU A 7 -13.30 12.23 23.75
C LEU A 7 -12.07 13.12 23.60
N MET A 8 -11.63 13.36 22.35
CA MET A 8 -10.47 14.20 22.06
C MET A 8 -10.66 15.65 22.57
N LYS A 9 -11.86 16.23 22.40
CA LYS A 9 -12.18 17.57 22.91
C LYS A 9 -12.17 17.61 24.45
N LEU A 10 -12.70 16.58 25.10
CA LEU A 10 -12.72 16.48 26.56
C LEU A 10 -11.30 16.33 27.12
N THR A 11 -10.48 15.44 26.56
CA THR A 11 -9.08 15.26 27.00
C THR A 11 -8.26 16.53 26.83
N THR A 12 -8.42 17.23 25.70
CA THR A 12 -7.72 18.50 25.47
C THR A 12 -8.18 19.59 26.43
N ARG A 13 -9.49 19.66 26.73
CA ARG A 13 -10.05 20.66 27.64
C ARG A 13 -9.65 20.41 29.10
N CYS A 14 -9.61 19.16 29.55
CA CYS A 14 -9.25 18.80 30.91
C CYS A 14 -7.73 18.88 31.16
N GLY A 15 -6.90 18.72 30.12
CA GLY A 15 -5.44 18.71 30.24
C GLY A 15 -4.89 17.38 30.75
N SER A 16 -3.62 17.10 30.45
CA SER A 16 -2.99 15.80 30.76
C SER A 16 -3.00 15.48 32.25
N ALA A 17 -2.64 16.44 33.11
CA ALA A 17 -2.58 16.22 34.56
C ALA A 17 -3.92 15.74 35.16
N ALA A 18 -5.05 16.29 34.70
CA ALA A 18 -6.36 15.87 35.16
C ALA A 18 -6.74 14.48 34.63
N ILE A 19 -6.41 14.18 33.36
CA ILE A 19 -6.65 12.86 32.75
C ILE A 19 -5.80 11.79 33.44
N ASP A 20 -4.54 12.08 33.71
CA ASP A 20 -3.63 11.16 34.40
C ASP A 20 -4.11 10.90 35.83
N GLY A 21 -4.52 11.93 36.57
CA GLY A 21 -5.10 11.77 37.90
C GLY A 21 -6.40 10.94 37.91
N LEU A 22 -7.26 11.11 36.91
CA LEU A 22 -8.47 10.29 36.75
C LEU A 22 -8.12 8.83 36.42
N ASN A 23 -7.12 8.59 35.57
CA ASN A 23 -6.65 7.26 35.23
C ASN A 23 -6.06 6.55 36.45
N GLU A 24 -5.23 7.23 37.24
CA GLU A 24 -4.66 6.69 38.48
C GLU A 24 -5.75 6.35 39.50
N ALA A 25 -6.71 7.26 39.71
CA ALA A 25 -7.84 7.00 40.61
C ALA A 25 -8.70 5.81 40.13
N LEU A 26 -8.93 5.69 38.82
CA LEU A 26 -9.65 4.56 38.23
C LEU A 26 -8.89 3.24 38.42
N LEU A 27 -7.57 3.24 38.21
CA LEU A 27 -6.71 2.07 38.41
C LEU A 27 -6.68 1.66 39.88
N ALA A 28 -6.57 2.61 40.82
CA ALA A 28 -6.65 2.32 42.25
C ALA A 28 -7.98 1.68 42.63
N LYS A 29 -9.12 2.20 42.12
CA LYS A 29 -10.45 1.62 42.35
C LYS A 29 -10.60 0.23 41.71
N ALA A 30 -10.05 0.03 40.52
CA ALA A 30 -10.04 -1.27 39.86
C ALA A 30 -9.17 -2.30 40.60
N ALA A 31 -8.05 -1.85 41.19
CA ALA A 31 -7.19 -2.68 42.04
C ALA A 31 -7.92 -3.10 43.32
N GLU A 32 -8.55 -2.16 44.03
CA GLU A 32 -9.39 -2.41 45.22
C GLU A 32 -10.50 -3.43 44.92
N ALA A 33 -11.18 -3.27 43.78
CA ALA A 33 -12.23 -4.18 43.32
C ALA A 33 -11.72 -5.53 42.76
N LYS A 34 -10.40 -5.77 42.78
CA LYS A 34 -9.74 -6.96 42.20
C LYS A 34 -10.01 -7.17 40.70
N LEU A 35 -10.32 -6.11 39.96
CA LEU A 35 -10.58 -6.15 38.51
C LEU A 35 -9.30 -6.17 37.66
N LEU A 36 -8.16 -5.77 38.23
CA LEU A 36 -6.86 -5.78 37.54
C LEU A 36 -6.20 -7.17 37.49
N GLY A 37 -6.77 -8.18 38.14
CA GLY A 37 -6.27 -9.56 38.16
C GLY A 37 -6.55 -10.33 36.87
N THR A 38 -6.20 -9.77 35.72
CA THR A 38 -6.41 -10.43 34.43
C THR A 38 -5.09 -10.71 33.72
N ASN A 39 -4.92 -11.93 33.21
CA ASN A 39 -3.79 -12.29 32.35
C ASN A 39 -3.96 -11.75 30.91
N ARG A 40 -5.01 -10.96 30.64
CA ARG A 40 -5.39 -10.48 29.32
C ARG A 40 -5.93 -9.07 29.41
N ILE A 41 -5.18 -8.12 28.85
CA ILE A 41 -5.63 -6.74 28.65
C ILE A 41 -6.27 -6.65 27.26
N ARG A 42 -7.51 -6.16 27.18
CA ARG A 42 -8.14 -5.78 25.91
C ARG A 42 -8.05 -4.26 25.77
N ALA A 43 -7.21 -3.80 24.86
CA ALA A 43 -7.22 -2.41 24.44
C ALA A 43 -8.29 -2.24 23.35
N ASP A 44 -9.41 -1.57 23.66
CA ASP A 44 -10.36 -1.11 22.65
C ASP A 44 -9.79 0.13 21.95
N THR A 45 -8.70 -0.04 21.19
CA THR A 45 -8.29 0.99 20.25
C THR A 45 -9.21 0.92 19.04
N THR A 46 -9.82 2.03 18.63
CA THR A 46 -10.58 2.10 17.37
C THR A 46 -9.70 1.92 16.13
N VAL A 47 -8.37 1.89 16.31
CA VAL A 47 -7.38 1.66 15.27
C VAL A 47 -6.98 0.19 15.30
N ALA A 48 -7.41 -0.59 14.30
CA ALA A 48 -6.84 -1.90 14.03
C ALA A 48 -5.49 -1.70 13.33
N ARG A 49 -4.42 -2.34 13.81
CA ARG A 49 -3.14 -2.34 13.09
C ARG A 49 -3.35 -2.96 11.71
N ALA A 50 -3.22 -2.16 10.65
CA ALA A 50 -3.09 -2.71 9.32
C ALA A 50 -1.80 -3.57 9.29
N ASN A 51 -1.87 -4.79 8.77
CA ASN A 51 -0.70 -5.67 8.66
C ASN A 51 0.24 -5.16 7.56
N VAL A 52 0.93 -4.06 7.84
CA VAL A 52 1.89 -3.42 6.94
C VAL A 52 3.28 -3.58 7.56
N SER A 53 4.03 -4.60 7.11
CA SER A 53 5.43 -4.75 7.54
C SER A 53 6.22 -3.52 7.11
N TYR A 54 6.73 -2.73 8.07
CA TYR A 54 7.61 -1.55 7.91
C TYR A 54 7.86 -1.12 6.45
N PRO A 55 6.92 -0.36 5.86
CA PRO A 55 6.95 -0.08 4.44
C PRO A 55 7.98 1.01 4.17
N THR A 56 9.07 0.62 3.51
CA THR A 56 9.95 1.56 2.81
C THR A 56 9.40 1.82 1.42
N ASP A 57 9.51 3.06 0.93
CA ASP A 57 9.01 3.40 -0.42
C ASP A 57 9.70 2.52 -1.49
N LEU A 58 10.99 2.24 -1.31
CA LEU A 58 11.74 1.27 -2.13
C LEU A 58 11.10 -0.13 -2.14
N GLY A 59 10.79 -0.67 -0.96
CA GLY A 59 10.15 -1.97 -0.82
C GLY A 59 8.75 -2.00 -1.43
N LEU A 60 8.01 -0.89 -1.29
CA LEU A 60 6.70 -0.72 -1.91
C LEU A 60 6.80 -0.67 -3.45
N LEU A 61 7.74 0.08 -4.02
CA LEU A 61 7.97 0.13 -5.46
C LEU A 61 8.35 -1.24 -6.03
N ALA A 62 9.26 -1.97 -5.38
CA ALA A 62 9.65 -3.31 -5.82
C ALA A 62 8.47 -4.29 -5.77
N LYS A 63 7.66 -4.25 -4.71
CA LYS A 63 6.42 -5.03 -4.61
C LYS A 63 5.39 -4.62 -5.67
N ALA A 64 5.26 -3.32 -5.94
CA ALA A 64 4.34 -2.78 -6.94
C ALA A 64 4.69 -3.28 -8.33
N MET A 65 5.95 -3.19 -8.74
CA MET A 65 6.41 -3.68 -10.06
C MET A 65 6.18 -5.18 -10.23
N ARG A 66 6.40 -5.99 -9.18
CA ARG A 66 6.07 -7.42 -9.18
C ARG A 66 4.56 -7.65 -9.38
N ARG A 67 3.71 -6.91 -8.65
CA ARG A 67 2.26 -7.02 -8.77
C ARG A 67 1.76 -6.54 -10.14
N ILE A 68 2.36 -5.50 -10.71
CA ILE A 68 2.01 -4.99 -12.05
C ILE A 68 2.25 -6.11 -13.08
N ALA A 69 3.43 -6.73 -13.06
CA ALA A 69 3.75 -7.84 -13.97
C ALA A 69 2.81 -9.05 -13.76
N ALA A 70 2.52 -9.42 -12.51
CA ALA A 70 1.64 -10.54 -12.20
C ALA A 70 0.18 -10.28 -12.62
N THR A 71 -0.36 -9.08 -12.33
CA THR A 71 -1.70 -8.69 -12.76
C THR A 71 -1.78 -8.55 -14.27
N GLY A 72 -0.72 -8.07 -14.93
CA GLY A 72 -0.65 -8.04 -16.38
C GLY A 72 -0.78 -9.43 -17.01
N LYS A 73 -0.08 -10.43 -16.47
CA LYS A 73 -0.24 -11.84 -16.89
C LYS A 73 -1.65 -12.36 -16.65
N ARG A 74 -2.30 -12.02 -15.53
CA ARG A 74 -3.70 -12.41 -15.26
C ARG A 74 -4.67 -11.81 -16.29
N ILE A 75 -4.49 -10.54 -16.64
CA ILE A 75 -5.28 -9.86 -17.69
C ILE A 75 -5.13 -10.60 -19.02
N GLN A 76 -3.90 -10.89 -19.43
CA GLN A 76 -3.62 -11.60 -20.68
C GLN A 76 -4.18 -13.02 -20.69
N ALA A 77 -4.03 -13.78 -19.60
CA ALA A 77 -4.60 -15.11 -19.44
C ALA A 77 -6.14 -15.08 -19.54
N ALA A 78 -6.78 -14.02 -19.05
CA ALA A 78 -8.20 -13.79 -19.20
C ALA A 78 -8.60 -13.25 -20.59
N GLY A 79 -7.67 -13.11 -21.55
CA GLY A 79 -7.92 -12.61 -22.91
C GLY A 79 -7.92 -11.09 -23.07
N GLY A 80 -7.61 -10.34 -22.01
CA GLY A 80 -7.46 -8.89 -22.10
C GLY A 80 -6.09 -8.52 -22.67
N ALA A 81 -6.06 -7.59 -23.62
CA ALA A 81 -4.82 -6.95 -24.09
C ALA A 81 -3.67 -7.93 -24.44
N VAL A 82 -3.99 -9.10 -25.02
CA VAL A 82 -3.02 -10.19 -25.30
C VAL A 82 -1.84 -9.72 -26.17
N ARG A 83 -2.07 -8.75 -27.06
CA ARG A 83 -1.04 -8.20 -27.97
C ARG A 83 -0.20 -7.08 -27.34
N THR A 84 -0.55 -6.64 -26.12
CA THR A 84 0.18 -5.58 -25.43
C THR A 84 1.33 -6.17 -24.63
N ARG A 85 2.55 -5.71 -24.91
CA ARG A 85 3.75 -6.12 -24.19
C ARG A 85 3.81 -5.41 -22.83
N VAL A 86 4.19 -6.14 -21.78
CA VAL A 86 4.42 -5.60 -20.44
C VAL A 86 5.72 -6.19 -19.90
N GLY A 87 6.70 -5.34 -19.63
CA GLY A 87 8.02 -5.79 -19.15
C GLY A 87 7.99 -6.24 -17.68
N ASP A 88 8.47 -7.44 -17.39
CA ASP A 88 8.68 -7.92 -16.01
C ASP A 88 10.00 -7.39 -15.44
N ARG A 89 9.93 -6.21 -14.82
CA ARG A 89 11.07 -5.54 -14.17
C ARG A 89 11.25 -5.92 -12.69
N SER A 90 10.47 -6.89 -12.19
CA SER A 90 10.41 -7.23 -10.75
C SER A 90 11.75 -7.70 -10.19
N ARG A 91 12.53 -8.46 -10.97
CA ARG A 91 13.86 -8.93 -10.59
C ARG A 91 14.85 -7.78 -10.44
N ALA A 92 14.86 -6.85 -11.40
CA ALA A 92 15.73 -5.67 -11.36
C ALA A 92 15.38 -4.75 -10.18
N ALA A 93 14.08 -4.57 -9.91
CA ALA A 93 13.58 -3.81 -8.78
C ALA A 93 13.97 -4.43 -7.44
N GLY A 94 13.76 -5.74 -7.29
CA GLY A 94 14.14 -6.48 -6.08
C GLY A 94 15.63 -6.39 -5.79
N ARG A 95 16.49 -6.56 -6.80
CA ARG A 95 17.94 -6.43 -6.63
C ARG A 95 18.35 -5.03 -6.14
N ARG A 96 17.77 -3.95 -6.70
CA ARG A 96 18.07 -2.57 -6.26
C ARG A 96 17.59 -2.31 -4.83
N ALA A 97 16.38 -2.76 -4.48
CA ALA A 97 15.87 -2.63 -3.12
C ALA A 97 16.75 -3.38 -2.10
N HIS A 98 17.20 -4.61 -2.43
CA HIS A 98 18.13 -5.36 -1.60
C HIS A 98 19.52 -4.72 -1.52
N ALA A 99 20.03 -4.16 -2.63
CA ALA A 99 21.32 -3.48 -2.66
C ALA A 99 21.34 -2.24 -1.75
N VAL A 100 20.25 -1.47 -1.68
CA VAL A 100 20.11 -0.36 -0.72
C VAL A 100 20.17 -0.86 0.72
N ALA A 101 19.41 -1.91 1.05
CA ALA A 101 19.43 -2.48 2.39
C ALA A 101 20.83 -3.01 2.76
N ALA A 102 21.55 -3.61 1.81
CA ALA A 102 22.93 -4.05 2.01
C ALA A 102 23.89 -2.87 2.24
N LYS A 103 23.80 -1.80 1.44
CA LYS A 103 24.62 -0.60 1.60
C LYS A 103 24.37 0.15 2.91
N LEU A 104 23.12 0.19 3.38
CA LEU A 104 22.80 0.76 4.69
C LEU A 104 23.42 -0.02 5.86
N ARG A 105 23.66 -1.33 5.71
CA ARG A 105 24.37 -2.15 6.71
C ARG A 105 25.89 -1.96 6.67
N SER A 106 26.48 -1.76 5.49
CA SER A 106 27.92 -1.53 5.29
C SER A 106 28.38 -0.08 5.63
N ARG A 107 27.50 0.72 6.28
CA ARG A 107 27.83 2.07 6.79
C ARG A 107 29.08 2.14 7.70
N ALA A 108 29.52 1.01 8.25
CA ALA A 108 30.74 0.94 9.05
C ALA A 108 32.03 1.13 8.23
N GLU A 109 32.01 0.86 6.92
CA GLU A 109 33.22 0.80 6.08
C GLU A 109 33.35 1.99 5.11
N LEU A 110 32.23 2.57 4.68
CA LEU A 110 32.18 3.74 3.78
C LEU A 110 31.73 4.98 4.54
N GLY A 111 32.28 6.14 4.17
CA GLY A 111 31.84 7.43 4.74
C GLY A 111 30.33 7.60 4.64
N ARG A 112 29.70 8.13 5.71
CA ARG A 112 28.23 8.29 5.81
C ARG A 112 27.62 9.00 4.59
N ASP A 113 28.35 9.94 4.02
CA ASP A 113 27.89 10.75 2.88
C ASP A 113 27.88 9.95 1.57
N GLU A 114 28.88 9.12 1.30
CA GLU A 114 28.91 8.23 0.13
C GLU A 114 27.79 7.19 0.20
N ALA A 115 27.57 6.60 1.38
CA ALA A 115 26.47 5.68 1.60
C ALA A 115 25.12 6.37 1.35
N ARG A 116 24.94 7.59 1.87
CA ARG A 116 23.71 8.39 1.65
C ARG A 116 23.51 8.72 0.17
N ALA A 117 24.55 9.17 -0.53
CA ALA A 117 24.50 9.49 -1.96
C ALA A 117 24.13 8.25 -2.79
N ALA A 118 24.71 7.09 -2.50
CA ALA A 118 24.37 5.83 -3.15
C ALA A 118 22.90 5.43 -2.92
N VAL A 119 22.40 5.57 -1.69
CA VAL A 119 20.99 5.29 -1.36
C VAL A 119 20.06 6.22 -2.13
N LEU A 120 20.35 7.53 -2.18
CA LEU A 120 19.54 8.49 -2.92
C LEU A 120 19.51 8.17 -4.43
N ARG A 121 20.67 7.85 -5.02
CA ARG A 121 20.76 7.45 -6.43
C ARG A 121 19.94 6.19 -6.73
N PHE A 122 20.11 5.12 -5.94
CA PHE A 122 19.32 3.89 -6.13
C PHE A 122 17.82 4.12 -5.93
N THR A 123 17.45 5.05 -5.05
CA THR A 123 16.06 5.44 -4.82
C THR A 123 15.47 6.16 -6.02
N GLY A 124 16.21 7.11 -6.61
CA GLY A 124 15.83 7.78 -7.86
C GLY A 124 15.69 6.79 -9.02
N GLU A 125 16.69 5.94 -9.25
CA GLU A 125 16.64 4.90 -10.30
C GLU A 125 15.41 3.99 -10.17
N LEU A 126 15.06 3.59 -8.95
CA LEU A 126 13.90 2.73 -8.73
C LEU A 126 12.59 3.47 -8.99
N ALA A 127 12.51 4.76 -8.64
CA ALA A 127 11.35 5.59 -8.95
C ALA A 127 11.13 5.70 -10.47
N GLU A 128 12.18 5.92 -11.25
CA GLU A 128 12.09 5.98 -12.71
C GLU A 128 11.69 4.63 -13.33
N LEU A 129 12.27 3.52 -12.85
CA LEU A 129 11.88 2.17 -13.30
C LEU A 129 10.42 1.85 -12.98
N ALA A 130 9.94 2.27 -11.81
CA ALA A 130 8.54 2.07 -11.42
C ALA A 130 7.59 2.95 -12.23
N GLN A 131 7.97 4.20 -12.53
CA GLN A 131 7.21 5.09 -13.39
C GLN A 131 7.07 4.52 -14.80
N ALA A 132 8.16 4.05 -15.40
CA ALA A 132 8.15 3.40 -16.71
C ALA A 132 7.27 2.14 -16.72
N ALA A 133 7.36 1.30 -15.67
CA ALA A 133 6.50 0.14 -15.52
C ALA A 133 5.02 0.51 -15.40
N ALA A 134 4.69 1.61 -14.70
CA ALA A 134 3.32 2.09 -14.57
C ALA A 134 2.76 2.66 -15.89
N GLN A 135 3.59 3.31 -16.70
CA GLN A 135 3.22 3.81 -18.04
C GLN A 135 2.93 2.67 -19.01
N GLU A 136 3.80 1.66 -19.09
CA GLU A 136 3.55 0.48 -19.93
C GLU A 136 2.28 -0.28 -19.50
N ALA A 137 2.10 -0.43 -18.19
CA ALA A 137 0.93 -1.09 -17.65
C ALA A 137 -0.36 -0.28 -17.83
N GLN A 138 -0.28 1.05 -17.97
CA GLN A 138 -1.43 1.88 -18.34
C GLN A 138 -1.92 1.52 -19.75
N GLN A 139 -1.00 1.33 -20.71
CA GLN A 139 -1.38 0.90 -22.06
C GLN A 139 -2.05 -0.48 -22.06
N LEU A 140 -1.58 -1.41 -21.22
CA LEU A 140 -2.26 -2.69 -21.01
C LEU A 140 -3.65 -2.48 -20.43
N LEU A 141 -3.78 -1.63 -19.41
CA LEU A 141 -5.06 -1.35 -18.73
C LEU A 141 -6.11 -0.81 -19.70
N ASP A 142 -5.74 0.13 -20.57
CA ASP A 142 -6.68 0.73 -21.53
C ASP A 142 -7.17 -0.31 -22.55
N ASN A 143 -6.26 -1.13 -23.08
CA ASN A 143 -6.64 -2.23 -23.97
C ASN A 143 -7.45 -3.32 -23.26
N ALA A 144 -7.20 -3.55 -21.97
CA ALA A 144 -7.95 -4.51 -21.17
C ALA A 144 -9.36 -4.02 -20.87
N LYS A 145 -9.55 -2.72 -20.61
CA LYS A 145 -10.88 -2.09 -20.48
C LYS A 145 -11.68 -2.25 -21.77
N GLN A 146 -11.06 -2.03 -22.93
CA GLN A 146 -11.71 -2.28 -24.22
C GLN A 146 -12.10 -3.76 -24.41
N ALA A 147 -11.25 -4.69 -23.98
CA ALA A 147 -11.57 -6.12 -24.02
C ALA A 147 -12.77 -6.48 -23.11
N VAL A 148 -12.89 -5.85 -21.93
CA VAL A 148 -14.07 -6.00 -21.06
C VAL A 148 -15.34 -5.53 -21.76
N LEU A 149 -15.31 -4.35 -22.39
CA LEU A 149 -16.48 -3.81 -23.10
C LEU A 149 -16.93 -4.75 -24.22
N ARG A 150 -15.99 -5.25 -25.02
CA ARG A 150 -16.27 -6.24 -26.09
C ARG A 150 -16.85 -7.54 -25.55
N ALA A 151 -16.31 -8.04 -24.43
CA ALA A 151 -16.82 -9.26 -23.80
C ALA A 151 -18.26 -9.08 -23.28
N LYS A 152 -18.57 -7.94 -22.66
CA LYS A 152 -19.92 -7.60 -22.21
C LYS A 152 -20.89 -7.44 -23.37
N ALA A 153 -20.49 -6.75 -24.44
CA ALA A 153 -21.31 -6.60 -25.65
C ALA A 153 -21.63 -7.96 -26.28
N LYS A 154 -20.64 -8.86 -26.39
CA LYS A 154 -20.84 -10.23 -26.86
C LYS A 154 -21.82 -11.00 -25.96
N ALA A 155 -21.69 -10.89 -24.65
CA ALA A 155 -22.60 -11.55 -23.71
C ALA A 155 -24.05 -11.03 -23.84
N ALA A 156 -24.24 -9.72 -24.04
CA ALA A 156 -25.55 -9.13 -24.29
C ALA A 156 -26.16 -9.63 -25.61
N ALA A 157 -25.36 -9.74 -26.67
CA ALA A 157 -25.81 -10.25 -27.96
C ALA A 157 -26.22 -11.74 -27.90
N LEU A 158 -25.51 -12.57 -27.11
CA LEU A 158 -25.90 -13.95 -26.85
C LEU A 158 -27.20 -14.04 -26.03
N ALA A 159 -27.31 -13.21 -24.99
CA ALA A 159 -28.51 -13.17 -24.16
C ALA A 159 -29.76 -12.78 -24.96
N ALA A 160 -29.63 -11.87 -25.93
CA ALA A 160 -30.72 -11.51 -26.85
C ALA A 160 -31.19 -12.67 -27.75
N ARG A 161 -30.36 -13.71 -27.94
CA ARG A 161 -30.67 -14.95 -28.66
C ARG A 161 -31.17 -16.08 -27.74
N GLY A 162 -31.31 -15.81 -26.44
CA GLY A 162 -31.61 -16.83 -25.43
C GLY A 162 -30.41 -17.73 -25.07
N GLU A 163 -29.22 -17.41 -25.55
CA GLU A 163 -28.00 -18.19 -25.31
C GLU A 163 -27.20 -17.62 -24.13
N ARG A 164 -26.51 -18.49 -23.39
CA ARG A 164 -25.58 -18.10 -22.32
C ARG A 164 -24.32 -18.95 -22.37
N ASP A 165 -23.17 -18.29 -22.31
CA ASP A 165 -21.87 -18.95 -22.17
C ASP A 165 -21.31 -18.68 -20.77
N ALA A 166 -21.48 -19.67 -19.87
CA ALA A 166 -21.00 -19.58 -18.50
C ALA A 166 -19.46 -19.48 -18.41
N VAL A 167 -18.73 -20.07 -19.37
CA VAL A 167 -17.27 -20.04 -19.40
C VAL A 167 -16.79 -18.64 -19.79
N ALA A 168 -17.37 -18.05 -20.84
CA ALA A 168 -17.10 -16.66 -21.22
C ALA A 168 -17.49 -15.69 -20.10
N GLY A 169 -18.60 -15.93 -19.41
CA GLY A 169 -19.03 -15.15 -18.24
C GLY A 169 -17.99 -15.17 -17.11
N ARG A 170 -17.52 -16.35 -16.72
CA ARG A 170 -16.45 -16.49 -15.70
C ARG A 170 -15.15 -15.81 -16.13
N ARG A 171 -14.75 -15.97 -17.39
CA ARG A 171 -13.57 -15.30 -17.97
C ARG A 171 -13.70 -13.78 -17.94
N CYS A 172 -14.86 -13.25 -18.33
CA CYS A 172 -15.14 -11.81 -18.27
C CYS A 172 -15.12 -11.30 -16.82
N GLY A 173 -15.70 -12.03 -15.87
CA GLY A 173 -15.65 -11.68 -14.45
C GLY A 173 -14.22 -11.67 -13.90
N GLY A 174 -13.39 -12.64 -14.29
CA GLY A 174 -11.97 -12.66 -13.97
C GLY A 174 -11.20 -11.48 -14.56
N LEU A 175 -11.48 -11.13 -15.82
CA LEU A 175 -10.88 -9.98 -16.50
C LEU A 175 -11.26 -8.66 -15.81
N VAL A 176 -12.53 -8.46 -15.46
CA VAL A 176 -13.00 -7.26 -14.74
C VAL A 176 -12.27 -7.09 -13.41
N ARG A 177 -12.15 -8.17 -12.62
CA ARG A 177 -11.40 -8.14 -11.36
C ARG A 177 -9.93 -7.77 -11.57
N ALA A 178 -9.27 -8.36 -12.56
CA ALA A 178 -7.88 -8.05 -12.85
C ALA A 178 -7.68 -6.60 -13.37
N VAL A 179 -8.64 -6.06 -14.11
CA VAL A 179 -8.65 -4.65 -14.55
C VAL A 179 -8.80 -3.68 -13.37
N ASN A 180 -9.69 -3.99 -12.43
CA ASN A 180 -9.88 -3.19 -11.21
C ASN A 180 -8.62 -3.24 -10.34
N ASP A 181 -8.08 -4.43 -10.09
CA ASP A 181 -6.83 -4.63 -9.36
C ASP A 181 -5.67 -3.81 -9.97
N LEU A 182 -5.56 -3.81 -11.31
CA LEU A 182 -4.51 -3.05 -11.99
C LEU A 182 -4.73 -1.54 -11.87
N THR A 183 -5.98 -1.08 -11.98
CA THR A 183 -6.32 0.34 -11.84
C THR A 183 -5.89 0.88 -10.48
N GLU A 184 -6.28 0.19 -9.41
CA GLU A 184 -5.91 0.57 -8.03
C GLU A 184 -4.39 0.50 -7.81
N LEU A 185 -3.75 -0.56 -8.31
CA LEU A 185 -2.31 -0.73 -8.19
C LEU A 185 -1.53 0.37 -8.92
N LEU A 186 -1.96 0.81 -10.11
CA LEU A 186 -1.30 1.90 -10.83
C LEU A 186 -1.46 3.23 -10.10
N ASN A 187 -2.63 3.50 -9.50
CA ASN A 187 -2.84 4.70 -8.69
C ASN A 187 -1.92 4.71 -7.47
N ALA A 188 -1.87 3.59 -6.72
CA ALA A 188 -0.96 3.46 -5.58
C ALA A 188 0.51 3.61 -6.01
N THR A 189 0.91 3.00 -7.12
CA THR A 189 2.28 3.07 -7.64
C THR A 189 2.68 4.51 -7.97
N ARG A 190 1.81 5.28 -8.64
CA ARG A 190 2.07 6.69 -8.96
C ARG A 190 2.23 7.54 -7.71
N GLN A 191 1.39 7.34 -6.70
CA GLN A 191 1.51 8.03 -5.41
C GLN A 191 2.85 7.72 -4.72
N ILE A 192 3.26 6.45 -4.70
CA ILE A 192 4.53 6.04 -4.10
C ILE A 192 5.72 6.59 -4.90
N VAL A 193 5.65 6.61 -6.24
CA VAL A 193 6.68 7.26 -7.08
C VAL A 193 6.80 8.74 -6.74
N ALA A 194 5.68 9.45 -6.60
CA ALA A 194 5.68 10.87 -6.22
C ALA A 194 6.30 11.09 -4.83
N GLN A 195 5.93 10.28 -3.84
CA GLN A 195 6.53 10.30 -2.49
C GLN A 195 8.03 10.02 -2.52
N THR A 196 8.44 9.04 -3.34
CA THR A 196 9.85 8.69 -3.51
C THR A 196 10.65 9.85 -4.09
N ARG A 197 10.12 10.53 -5.12
CA ARG A 197 10.76 11.70 -5.73
C ARG A 197 10.85 12.88 -4.76
N GLN A 198 9.80 13.12 -3.96
CA GLN A 198 9.84 14.13 -2.90
C GLN A 198 10.98 13.83 -1.90
N ARG A 199 11.11 12.59 -1.44
CA ARG A 199 12.22 12.20 -0.54
C ARG A 199 13.59 12.39 -1.15
N VAL A 200 13.75 12.04 -2.43
CA VAL A 200 15.02 12.24 -3.15
C VAL A 200 15.37 13.74 -3.23
N ALA A 201 14.36 14.60 -3.37
CA ALA A 201 14.51 16.06 -3.32
C ALA A 201 14.66 16.63 -1.89
N GLY A 202 14.70 15.79 -0.85
CA GLY A 202 14.78 16.24 0.54
C GLY A 202 13.46 16.71 1.17
N ILE A 203 12.34 16.55 0.47
CA ILE A 203 11.01 16.92 0.93
C ILE A 203 10.37 15.71 1.62
N THR A 204 9.94 15.88 2.87
CA THR A 204 9.18 14.85 3.59
C THR A 204 7.70 15.17 3.51
N SER A 205 6.91 14.30 2.86
CA SER A 205 5.45 14.44 2.82
C SER A 205 4.86 14.24 4.21
N ASP A 206 3.74 14.90 4.49
CA ASP A 206 2.96 14.65 5.70
C ASP A 206 2.60 13.16 5.82
N GLY A 207 2.84 12.59 7.01
CA GLY A 207 2.53 11.19 7.33
C GLY A 207 1.07 10.83 7.09
N ALA A 208 0.14 11.79 7.24
CA ALA A 208 -1.28 11.57 6.97
C ALA A 208 -1.60 11.34 5.48
N SER A 209 -0.79 11.92 4.58
CA SER A 209 -0.93 11.79 3.13
C SER A 209 -0.10 10.64 2.53
N ARG A 210 0.75 10.01 3.36
CA ARG A 210 1.73 9.02 2.89
C ARG A 210 1.06 7.68 2.60
N ARG A 211 1.38 7.12 1.43
CA ARG A 211 0.89 5.81 0.99
C ARG A 211 1.84 4.75 1.55
N VAL A 212 1.34 3.96 2.50
CA VAL A 212 2.16 2.92 3.16
C VAL A 212 1.77 1.50 2.75
N SER A 213 0.66 1.32 2.04
CA SER A 213 0.18 0.01 1.59
C SER A 213 -0.23 0.04 0.10
N LEU A 214 0.02 -1.06 -0.61
CA LEU A 214 -0.43 -1.27 -1.98
C LEU A 214 -1.87 -1.82 -2.06
N HIS A 215 -2.47 -2.11 -0.91
CA HIS A 215 -3.80 -2.74 -0.83
C HIS A 215 -4.78 -1.79 -0.15
N ASP A 216 -4.37 -1.26 1.00
CA ASP A 216 -5.19 -0.38 1.82
C ASP A 216 -4.77 1.07 1.55
N GLY A 217 -5.69 1.86 0.99
CA GLY A 217 -5.47 3.28 0.76
C GLY A 217 -5.55 4.13 2.01
N ASP A 218 -6.22 3.62 3.04
CA ASP A 218 -6.44 4.30 4.32
C ASP A 218 -5.40 3.90 5.37
N ALA A 219 -4.54 2.93 5.05
CA ALA A 219 -3.40 2.60 5.89
C ALA A 219 -2.54 3.84 6.08
N ARG A 220 -2.28 4.17 7.35
CA ARG A 220 -1.42 5.28 7.76
C ARG A 220 -0.21 4.74 8.52
N PRO A 221 0.94 5.45 8.48
CA PRO A 221 2.01 5.17 9.42
C PRO A 221 1.47 5.34 10.85
N ASP A 222 1.63 4.32 11.68
CA ASP A 222 1.45 4.49 13.12
C ASP A 222 2.73 5.13 13.68
N HIS A 223 2.60 6.15 14.53
CA HIS A 223 3.73 6.70 15.26
C HIS A 223 4.11 5.66 16.32
N GLN A 224 4.93 4.67 15.96
CA GLN A 224 5.69 3.98 16.99
C GLN A 224 6.71 4.97 17.52
N GLY A 225 6.41 5.54 18.69
CA GLY A 225 7.38 6.29 19.47
C GLY A 225 8.66 5.47 19.55
N SER A 226 9.79 6.10 19.25
CA SER A 226 11.10 5.50 19.47
C SER A 226 11.11 4.95 20.90
N ALA A 227 11.17 3.63 21.06
CA ALA A 227 11.61 3.06 22.32
C ALA A 227 13.01 3.65 22.54
N ARG A 228 13.13 4.49 23.57
CA ARG A 228 14.39 5.06 24.01
C ARG A 228 15.35 3.95 24.39
#